data_AF-A0A959DIZ6-F1
#
_entry.id   AF-A0A959DIZ6-F1
#
_cell.length_a   1.000
_cell.length_b   1.000
_cell.length_c   1.000
_cell.angle_alpha   90.00
_cell.angle_beta   90.00
_cell.angle_gamma   90.00
#
_symmetry.space_group_name_H-M   'P 1'
#
loop_
_entity.id
_entity.type
_entity.pdbx_description
1 polymer ?
#
loop_
_entity_poly.entity_id
_entity_poly.type
_entity_poly.pdbx_seq_one_letter_code
_entity_poly.pdbx_strand_id
1 'polypeptide(L)'
;FLFAALAAIPTFLTGEGAEEVVENLPGVQESLIGRHEDMASIFIWLISGLGLLSLATLAASFKSNSISKALYAVTLVVSLAAMGVATQVGATGGQIRHTEIGSATTQADAGQEGGGVYGGEQEERDED
;
A
#
# COMPACT_ATOMS: atom_id res chain seq x y z
N PHE A 1 -7.31 12.98 14.38
CA PHE A 1 -7.58 12.63 12.97
C PHE A 1 -8.01 13.82 12.12
N LEU A 2 -8.81 14.76 12.63
CA LEU A 2 -9.17 15.98 11.88
C LEU A 2 -7.97 16.69 11.21
N PHE A 3 -6.91 16.99 11.96
CA PHE A 3 -5.71 17.62 11.39
C PHE A 3 -5.01 16.75 10.35
N ALA A 4 -4.96 15.43 10.54
CA ALA A 4 -4.38 14.51 9.58
C ALA A 4 -5.19 14.48 8.27
N ALA A 5 -6.51 14.49 8.35
CA ALA A 5 -7.39 14.59 7.18
C ALA A 5 -7.14 15.90 6.40
N LEU A 6 -7.03 17.03 7.10
CA LEU A 6 -6.74 18.32 6.46
C LEU A 6 -5.36 18.36 5.81
N ALA A 7 -4.34 17.80 6.48
CA ALA A 7 -2.98 17.73 5.94
C ALA A 7 -2.87 16.78 4.74
N ALA A 8 -3.64 15.70 4.72
CA ALA A 8 -3.59 14.70 3.65
C ALA A 8 -4.09 15.26 2.31
N ILE A 9 -4.99 16.25 2.29
CA ILE A 9 -5.51 16.85 1.06
C ILE A 9 -4.40 17.47 0.20
N PRO A 10 -3.63 18.47 0.68
CA PRO A 10 -2.56 19.04 -0.13
C PRO A 10 -1.48 18.01 -0.43
N THR A 11 -1.17 17.09 0.49
CA THR A 11 -0.18 16.02 0.24
C THR A 11 -0.59 15.14 -0.95
N PHE A 12 -1.85 14.71 -1.00
CA PHE A 12 -2.37 13.88 -2.09
C PHE A 12 -2.39 14.65 -3.41
N LEU A 13 -2.87 15.90 -3.41
CA LEU A 13 -2.96 16.73 -4.61
C LEU A 13 -1.58 17.10 -5.19
N THR A 14 -0.56 17.26 -4.34
CA THR A 14 0.82 17.50 -4.81
C THR A 14 1.51 16.23 -5.32
N GLY A 15 0.87 15.06 -5.21
CA GLY A 15 1.42 13.78 -5.65
C GLY A 15 1.60 13.68 -7.15
N GLU A 16 0.61 14.11 -7.95
CA GLU A 16 0.67 14.07 -9.43
C GLU A 16 1.88 14.86 -9.97
N GLY A 17 2.10 16.06 -9.45
CA GLY A 17 3.26 16.86 -9.85
C GLY A 17 4.60 16.27 -9.38
N ALA A 18 4.60 15.50 -8.30
CA ALA A 18 5.79 14.77 -7.88
C ALA A 18 6.06 13.55 -8.77
N GLU A 19 5.02 12.84 -9.21
CA GLU A 19 5.08 11.72 -10.15
C GLU A 19 5.74 12.11 -11.48
N GLU A 20 5.28 13.18 -12.14
CA GLU A 20 5.83 13.64 -13.43
C GLU A 20 7.35 13.95 -13.35
N VAL A 21 7.80 14.39 -12.17
CA VAL A 21 9.23 14.67 -11.92
C VAL A 21 10.02 13.37 -11.67
N VAL A 22 9.46 12.40 -10.98
CA VAL A 22 10.19 11.18 -10.56
C VAL A 22 10.10 10.03 -11.54
N GLU A 23 9.06 9.96 -12.38
CA GLU A 23 8.87 8.90 -13.38
C GLU A 23 10.02 8.85 -14.41
N ASN A 24 10.64 10.00 -14.68
CA ASN A 24 11.72 10.16 -15.66
C ASN A 24 13.12 9.89 -15.06
N LEU A 25 13.21 9.55 -13.78
CA LEU A 25 14.49 9.30 -13.11
C LEU A 25 15.00 7.87 -13.40
N PRO A 26 16.31 7.70 -13.64
CA PRO A 26 16.89 6.38 -13.88
C PRO A 26 16.72 5.49 -12.63
N GLY A 27 16.19 4.29 -12.85
CA GLY A 27 15.98 3.30 -11.79
C GLY A 27 14.64 3.40 -11.06
N VAL A 28 13.78 4.37 -11.40
CA VAL A 28 12.39 4.43 -10.94
C VAL A 28 11.49 3.68 -11.93
N GLN A 29 10.52 2.94 -11.40
CA GLN A 29 9.52 2.22 -12.20
C GLN A 29 8.15 2.86 -12.03
N GLU A 30 7.52 3.23 -13.14
CA GLU A 30 6.16 3.81 -13.17
C GLU A 30 5.12 2.93 -12.46
N SER A 31 5.24 1.60 -12.60
CA SER A 31 4.37 0.64 -11.91
C SER A 31 4.44 0.72 -10.38
N LEU A 32 5.57 1.14 -9.80
CA LEU A 32 5.71 1.35 -8.36
C LEU A 32 5.08 2.67 -7.92
N ILE A 33 5.14 3.70 -8.75
CA ILE A 33 4.48 4.98 -8.51
C ILE A 33 2.96 4.78 -8.52
N GLY A 34 2.41 4.14 -9.56
CA GLY A 34 0.98 3.85 -9.65
C GLY A 34 0.48 3.00 -8.47
N ARG A 35 1.26 2.00 -8.02
CA ARG A 35 0.89 1.23 -6.82
C ARG A 35 0.89 2.07 -5.54
N HIS A 36 1.77 3.07 -5.43
CA HIS A 36 1.75 4.01 -4.33
C HIS A 36 0.52 4.94 -4.41
N GLU A 37 0.20 5.43 -5.60
CA GLU A 37 -0.97 6.27 -5.87
C GLU A 37 -2.27 5.55 -5.52
N ASP A 38 -2.44 4.30 -5.96
CA ASP A 38 -3.62 3.46 -5.64
C ASP A 38 -3.83 3.34 -4.13
N MET A 39 -2.77 3.06 -3.38
CA MET A 39 -2.84 2.95 -1.92
C MET A 39 -3.10 4.31 -1.27
N ALA A 40 -2.46 5.38 -1.78
CA ALA A 40 -2.67 6.73 -1.30
C ALA A 40 -4.12 7.20 -1.52
N SER A 41 -4.74 6.81 -2.64
CA SER A 41 -6.13 7.08 -2.98
C SER A 41 -7.10 6.40 -1.99
N ILE A 42 -6.85 5.13 -1.65
CA ILE A 42 -7.62 4.45 -0.60
C ILE A 42 -7.43 5.16 0.75
N PHE A 43 -6.20 5.55 1.07
CA PHE A 43 -5.88 6.18 2.34
C PHE A 43 -6.51 7.57 2.50
N ILE A 44 -6.55 8.40 1.45
CA ILE A 44 -7.12 9.76 1.54
C ILE A 44 -8.62 9.71 1.85
N TRP A 45 -9.37 8.76 1.27
CA TRP A 45 -10.78 8.56 1.60
C TRP A 45 -10.97 8.07 3.03
N LEU A 46 -10.15 7.10 3.46
CA LEU A 46 -10.21 6.54 4.80
C LEU A 46 -9.88 7.57 5.88
N ILE A 47 -8.79 8.34 5.73
CA ILE A 47 -8.36 9.35 6.70
C ILE A 47 -9.33 10.53 6.75
N SER A 48 -9.94 10.89 5.61
CA SER A 48 -10.99 11.92 5.55
C SER A 48 -12.24 11.50 6.32
N GLY A 49 -12.72 10.28 6.10
CA GLY A 49 -13.85 9.71 6.85
C GLY A 49 -13.55 9.61 8.35
N LEU A 50 -12.34 9.17 8.71
CA LEU A 50 -11.90 9.10 10.11
C LEU A 50 -11.76 10.49 10.74
N GLY A 51 -11.39 11.52 9.96
CA GLY A 51 -11.40 12.92 10.36
C GLY A 51 -12.79 13.38 10.79
N LEU A 52 -13.79 13.17 9.93
CA LEU A 52 -15.19 13.49 10.21
C LEU A 52 -15.74 12.69 11.42
N LEU A 53 -15.45 11.39 11.47
CA LEU A 53 -15.84 10.54 12.59
C LEU A 53 -15.23 11.02 13.92
N SER A 54 -13.96 11.45 13.90
CA SER A 54 -13.30 12.00 15.09
C SER A 54 -13.91 13.32 15.55
N LEU A 55 -14.34 14.17 14.60
CA LEU A 55 -15.03 15.41 14.91
C LEU A 55 -16.43 15.15 15.50
N ALA A 56 -17.18 14.20 14.93
CA ALA A 56 -18.48 13.78 15.47
C ALA A 56 -18.35 13.17 16.88
N THR A 57 -17.33 12.33 17.09
CA THR A 57 -17.02 11.74 18.39
C THR A 57 -16.69 12.79 19.43
N LEU A 58 -15.88 13.80 19.06
CA LEU A 58 -15.55 14.93 19.92
C LEU A 58 -16.79 15.78 20.24
N ALA A 59 -17.62 16.10 19.24
CA ALA A 59 -18.84 16.87 19.46
C ALA A 59 -19.83 16.14 20.39
N ALA A 60 -19.95 14.81 20.23
CA ALA A 60 -20.80 13.99 21.09
C ALA A 60 -20.27 13.89 22.53
N SER A 61 -18.94 13.95 22.73
CA SER A 61 -18.34 13.85 24.07
C SER A 61 -18.70 15.05 24.96
N PHE A 62 -18.86 16.25 24.40
CA PHE A 62 -19.26 17.45 25.15
C PHE A 62 -20.65 17.35 25.78
N LYS A 63 -21.53 16.49 25.27
CA LYS A 63 -22.91 16.36 25.76
C LYS A 63 -23.09 15.18 26.74
N SER A 64 -22.00 14.54 27.18
CA SER A 64 -21.99 13.43 28.14
C SER A 64 -22.97 12.29 27.79
N ASN A 65 -23.10 11.98 26.50
CA ASN A 65 -23.98 10.92 26.02
C ASN A 65 -23.34 9.54 26.21
N SER A 66 -24.12 8.54 26.61
CA SER A 66 -23.66 7.13 26.64
C SER A 66 -23.17 6.65 25.26
N ILE A 67 -23.70 7.24 24.18
CA ILE A 67 -23.27 7.03 22.79
C ILE A 67 -21.79 7.40 22.56
N SER A 68 -21.24 8.36 23.30
CA SER A 68 -19.87 8.83 23.10
C SER A 68 -18.85 7.71 23.36
N LYS A 69 -19.11 6.82 24.33
CA LYS A 69 -18.24 5.65 24.59
C LYS A 69 -18.19 4.70 23.40
N ALA A 70 -19.34 4.43 22.78
CA ALA A 70 -19.41 3.60 21.58
C ALA A 70 -18.68 4.27 20.40
N LEU A 71 -18.86 5.58 20.21
CA LEU A 71 -18.16 6.34 19.16
C LEU A 71 -16.65 6.35 19.34
N TYR A 72 -16.15 6.48 20.58
CA TYR A 72 -14.71 6.35 20.87
C TYR A 72 -14.20 4.94 20.52
N ALA A 73 -14.93 3.89 20.89
CA ALA A 73 -14.54 2.51 20.55
C ALA A 73 -14.50 2.28 19.03
N VAL A 74 -15.51 2.75 18.30
CA VAL A 74 -15.54 2.67 16.83
C VAL A 74 -14.40 3.47 16.21
N THR A 75 -14.18 4.71 16.66
CA THR A 75 -13.07 5.56 16.18
C THR A 75 -11.72 4.88 16.41
N LEU A 76 -11.53 4.25 17.56
CA LEU A 76 -10.30 3.51 17.88
C LEU A 76 -10.10 2.34 16.90
N VAL A 77 -11.11 1.50 16.70
CA VAL A 77 -11.02 0.34 15.79
C VAL A 77 -10.73 0.79 14.36
N VAL A 78 -11.45 1.80 13.85
CA VAL A 78 -11.22 2.33 12.50
C VAL A 78 -9.83 2.96 12.38
N SER A 79 -9.33 3.60 13.43
CA SER A 79 -7.98 4.15 13.42
C SER A 79 -6.87 3.10 13.31
N LEU A 80 -7.05 1.92 13.94
CA LEU A 80 -6.11 0.81 13.79
C LEU A 80 -6.11 0.27 12.35
N ALA A 81 -7.28 0.15 11.73
CA ALA A 81 -7.38 -0.19 10.32
C ALA A 81 -6.68 0.87 9.43
N ALA A 82 -6.88 2.16 9.73
CA ALA A 82 -6.23 3.25 9.01
C ALA A 82 -4.71 3.23 9.16
N MET A 83 -4.18 2.86 10.33
CA MET A 83 -2.74 2.63 10.50
C MET A 83 -2.23 1.50 9.60
N GLY A 84 -2.99 0.41 9.46
CA GLY A 84 -2.63 -0.70 8.57
C GLY A 84 -2.65 -0.34 7.08
N VAL A 85 -3.47 0.63 6.66
CA VAL A 85 -3.42 1.17 5.29
C VAL A 85 -2.26 2.15 5.15
N ALA A 86 -2.04 3.03 6.13
CA ALA A 86 -0.92 3.98 6.13
C ALA A 86 0.44 3.30 6.03
N THR A 87 0.62 2.16 6.70
CA THR A 87 1.84 1.36 6.60
C THR A 87 2.06 0.82 5.19
N GLN A 88 1.00 0.40 4.49
CA GLN A 88 1.08 -0.04 3.10
C GLN A 88 1.42 1.11 2.14
N VAL A 89 0.81 2.28 2.32
CA VAL A 89 1.17 3.50 1.55
C VAL A 89 2.65 3.84 1.72
N GLY A 90 3.14 3.79 2.96
CA GLY A 90 4.56 4.03 3.25
C GLY A 90 5.47 2.95 2.66
N ALA A 91 5.05 1.68 2.70
CA ALA A 91 5.81 0.57 2.13
C ALA A 91 5.95 0.69 0.60
N THR A 92 4.86 0.98 -0.11
CA THR A 92 4.89 1.17 -1.57
C THR A 92 5.68 2.44 -1.94
N GLY A 93 5.57 3.51 -1.17
CA GLY A 93 6.37 4.72 -1.37
C GLY A 93 7.88 4.49 -1.18
N GLY A 94 8.26 3.66 -0.20
CA GLY A 94 9.65 3.27 0.01
C GLY A 94 10.26 2.48 -1.15
N GLN A 95 9.44 1.68 -1.86
CA GLN A 95 9.88 0.89 -3.01
C GLN A 95 10.23 1.76 -4.23
N ILE A 96 9.64 2.95 -4.36
CA ILE A 96 9.92 3.87 -5.49
C ILE A 96 11.41 4.23 -5.58
N ARG A 97 12.07 4.45 -4.43
CA ARG A 97 13.50 4.82 -4.35
C ARG A 97 14.43 3.65 -4.02
N HIS A 98 13.90 2.57 -3.44
CA HIS A 98 14.65 1.36 -3.11
C HIS A 98 14.17 0.18 -3.94
N THR A 99 14.29 0.29 -5.27
CA THR A 99 13.93 -0.80 -6.20
C THR A 99 14.72 -2.08 -5.97
N GLU A 100 15.86 -1.98 -5.27
CA GLU A 100 16.69 -3.08 -4.79
C GLU A 100 15.95 -4.03 -3.81
N ILE A 101 14.96 -3.54 -3.04
CA ILE A 101 14.19 -4.35 -2.07
C ILE A 101 13.29 -5.37 -2.78
N GLY A 102 12.88 -5.10 -4.03
CA GLY A 102 12.15 -6.06 -4.86
C GLY A 102 13.03 -7.14 -5.47
N SER A 103 14.32 -6.86 -5.69
CA SER A 103 15.27 -7.81 -6.30
C SER A 103 15.87 -8.79 -5.30
N ALA A 104 16.05 -8.37 -4.05
CA ALA A 104 16.65 -9.21 -3.00
C ALA A 104 15.80 -10.45 -2.66
N THR A 105 14.47 -10.38 -2.78
CA THR A 105 13.58 -11.53 -2.53
C THR A 105 13.65 -12.58 -3.65
N THR A 106 13.89 -12.18 -4.91
CA THR A 106 13.97 -13.12 -6.04
C THR A 106 15.31 -13.86 -6.10
N GLN A 107 16.38 -13.31 -5.53
CA GLN A 107 17.71 -13.92 -5.60
C GLN A 107 17.97 -14.98 -4.51
N ALA A 108 17.09 -15.09 -3.51
CA ALA A 108 17.20 -16.10 -2.44
C ALA A 108 16.58 -17.46 -2.82
N ASP A 109 15.80 -17.55 -3.91
CA ASP A 109 15.08 -18.78 -4.31
C ASP A 109 15.66 -19.46 -5.57
N ALA A 110 16.63 -18.83 -6.25
CA ALA A 110 17.29 -19.39 -7.43
C ALA A 110 18.48 -20.31 -7.10
N GLY A 111 18.45 -20.96 -5.93
CA GLY A 111 19.62 -21.56 -5.30
C GLY A 111 19.50 -23.03 -4.91
N GLN A 112 18.47 -23.78 -5.34
CA GLN A 112 18.44 -25.22 -5.09
C GLN A 112 17.44 -25.97 -5.98
N GLU A 113 17.90 -26.53 -7.09
CA GLU A 113 17.45 -27.85 -7.58
C GLU A 113 18.46 -28.39 -8.58
N GLY A 114 19.36 -29.23 -8.08
CA GLY A 114 20.27 -30.02 -8.88
C GLY A 114 19.71 -31.41 -9.13
N GLY A 115 19.94 -31.91 -10.36
CA GLY A 115 20.28 -33.31 -10.62
C GLY A 115 19.13 -34.31 -10.76
N GLY A 116 18.89 -34.74 -12.01
CA GLY A 116 18.07 -35.92 -12.31
C GLY A 116 18.25 -36.38 -13.75
N VAL A 117 19.24 -37.26 -13.96
CA VAL A 117 19.53 -37.97 -15.21
C VAL A 117 18.50 -39.09 -15.45
N TYR A 118 17.86 -39.11 -16.63
CA TYR A 118 17.35 -40.27 -17.37
C TYR A 118 17.23 -39.79 -18.84
N GLY A 119 17.82 -40.37 -19.90
CA GLY A 119 18.25 -41.74 -20.13
C GLY A 119 17.14 -42.51 -20.84
N GLY A 120 17.18 -42.58 -22.18
CA GLY A 120 16.34 -43.50 -22.97
C GLY A 120 16.00 -43.05 -24.39
N GLU A 121 16.82 -43.47 -25.35
CA GLU A 121 16.49 -43.51 -26.78
C GLU A 121 15.33 -44.51 -27.04
N GLN A 122 14.46 -44.22 -28.01
CA GLN A 122 13.76 -45.23 -28.81
C GLN A 122 13.41 -44.63 -30.19
N GLU A 123 13.98 -45.24 -31.23
CA GLU A 123 13.62 -45.13 -32.65
C GLU A 123 12.27 -45.81 -32.94
N GLU A 124 11.82 -45.64 -34.20
CA GLU A 124 10.70 -46.29 -34.92
C GLU A 124 9.34 -45.57 -34.81
N ARG A 125 8.47 -45.46 -35.82
CA ARG A 125 8.39 -45.66 -37.29
C ARG A 125 6.90 -45.35 -37.62
N ASP A 126 6.58 -45.21 -38.91
CA ASP A 126 5.24 -45.28 -39.56
C ASP A 126 4.51 -43.94 -39.79
N GLU A 127 4.50 -43.48 -41.06
CA GLU A 127 3.40 -43.53 -42.07
C GLU A 127 2.39 -42.37 -41.84
N ASP A 128 2.27 -41.37 -42.73
CA ASP A 128 1.72 -41.42 -44.10
C ASP A 128 2.34 -40.39 -45.08
#